data_AF-A0A5N3XYG5-F1
#
_entry.id   AF-A0A5N3XYG5-F1
#
_cell.length_a   1.000
_cell.length_b   1.000
_cell.length_c   1.000
_cell.angle_alpha   90.00
_cell.angle_beta   90.00
_cell.angle_gamma   90.00
#
_symmetry.space_group_name_H-M   'P 1'
#
loop_
_entity.id
_entity.type
_entity.pdbx_description
1 polymer ?
#
loop_
_entity_poly.entity_id
_entity_poly.type
_entity_poly.pdbx_seq_one_letter_code
_entity_poly.pdbx_strand_id
1 'polypeptide(L)' 'MPLTAYCYLRVVGRGSYGEVTLVRHRRDGRQGAGRDSPKAPSKG' A
#
# COMPACT_ATOMS: atom_id res chain seq x y z
N MET A 1 -6.15 0.77 12.36
CA MET A 1 -6.76 1.26 11.11
C MET A 1 -7.03 0.07 10.20
N PRO A 2 -8.26 -0.15 9.71
CA PRO A 2 -8.55 -1.33 8.88
C PRO A 2 -7.89 -1.19 7.50
N LEU A 3 -7.13 -2.20 7.08
CA LEU A 3 -6.48 -2.25 5.75
C LEU A 3 -7.50 -2.08 4.60
N THR A 4 -8.76 -2.47 4.82
CA THR A 4 -9.87 -2.35 3.87
C THR A 4 -10.26 -0.90 3.56
N ALA A 5 -9.82 0.07 4.36
CA ALA A 5 -10.06 1.49 4.10
C ALA A 5 -9.16 2.07 3.00
N TYR A 6 -8.13 1.33 2.57
CA TYR A 6 -7.16 1.79 1.58
C TYR A 6 -7.17 0.92 0.31
N CYS A 7 -6.91 1.55 -0.83
CA CYS A 7 -6.63 0.92 -2.11
C CYS A 7 -5.15 1.04 -2.43
N TYR A 8 -4.49 -0.08 -2.68
CA TYR A 8 -3.11 -0.11 -3.16
C TYR A 8 -3.09 0.29 -4.65
N LEU A 9 -2.23 1.24 -4.99
CA LEU A 9 -2.12 1.76 -6.35
C LEU A 9 -0.87 1.25 -7.07
N ARG A 10 0.31 1.61 -6.55
CA ARG A 10 1.60 1.24 -7.16
C ARG A 10 2.74 1.35 -6.16
N VAL A 11 3.82 0.63 -6.42
CA VAL A 11 5.09 0.80 -5.70
C VAL A 11 5.75 2.11 -6.13
N VAL A 12 6.22 2.89 -5.16
CA VAL A 12 6.92 4.16 -5.40
C VAL A 12 8.34 4.18 -4.86
N GLY A 13 8.73 3.18 -4.07
CA GLY A 13 10.10 3.06 -3.58
C GLY A 13 10.41 1.66 -3.07
N ARG A 14 11.66 1.26 -3.19
CA ARG A 14 12.20 0.02 -2.62
C ARG A 14 13.54 0.36 -1.97
N GLY A 15 13.78 -0.20 -0.80
CA GLY A 15 15.05 -0.06 -0.10
C GLY A 15 15.30 -1.22 0.84
N SER A 16 16.42 -1.15 1.56
CA SER A 16 16.79 -2.12 2.58
C SER A 16 15.73 -2.28 3.68
N TYR A 17 14.91 -1.25 3.91
CA TYR A 17 13.81 -1.24 4.89
C TYR A 17 12.45 -1.70 4.31
N GLY A 18 12.43 -2.20 3.07
CA GLY A 18 11.23 -2.74 2.43
C GLY A 18 10.69 -1.87 1.29
N GLU A 19 9.43 -2.13 0.94
CA GLU A 19 8.73 -1.50 -0.17
C GLU A 19 7.79 -0.40 0.33
N VAL A 20 7.73 0.72 -0.40
CA VAL A 20 6.80 1.80 -0.16
C VAL A 20 5.80 1.84 -1.30
N THR A 21 4.53 1.78 -0.94
CA THR A 21 3.43 1.76 -1.92
C THR A 21 2.56 2.99 -1.75
N LEU A 22 2.20 3.57 -2.89
CA LEU A 22 1.18 4.60 -2.97
C LEU A 22 -0.18 3.95 -2.71
N VAL A 23 -0.85 4.42 -1.66
CA VAL A 23 -2.19 4.00 -1.28
C VAL A 23 -3.16 5.17 -1.40
N ARG A 24 -4.42 4.87 -1.69
CA ARG A 24 -5.51 5.83 -1.69
C ARG A 24 -6.54 5.43 -0.67
N HIS A 25 -6.89 6.34 0.23
CA HIS A 25 -7.97 6.11 1.18
C HIS A 25 -9.31 6.16 0.44
N ARG A 26 -10.16 5.14 0.66
CA ARG A 26 -11.38 4.92 -0.10
C ARG A 26 -12.46 5.97 0.16
N ARG A 27 -12.51 6.51 1.37
CA ARG A 27 -13.61 7.41 1.80
C ARG A 27 -13.43 8.84 1.30
N ASP A 28 -12.23 9.39 1.42
CA ASP A 28 -11.92 10.78 1.07
C ASP A 28 -11.05 10.90 -0.19
N GLY A 29 -10.63 9.76 -0.77
CA GLY A 29 -9.80 9.74 -1.96
C GLY A 29 -8.36 10.21 -1.74
N ARG A 30 -7.93 10.46 -0.50
CA ARG A 30 -6.62 11.04 -0.19
C ARG A 30 -5.52 10.02 -0.44
N GLN A 31 -4.45 10.45 -1.09
CA GLN A 31 -3.29 9.61 -1.38
C GLN A 31 -2.22 9.73 -0.30
N GLY A 32 -1.51 8.65 -0.03
CA GLY A 32 -0.41 8.59 0.92
C GLY A 32 0.54 7.42 0.65
N ALA A 33 1.64 7.38 1.40
CA ALA A 33 2.62 6.30 1.33
C ALA A 33 2.42 5.33 2.51
N GLY A 34 2.31 4.04 2.21
CA GLY A 34 2.21 2.97 3.21
C GLY A 34 3.38 1.99 3.09
N ARG A 35 3.91 1.52 4.22
CA ARG A 35 4.97 0.51 4.30
C ARG A 35 4.45 -0.93 4.47
N ASP A 36 3.17 -1.08 4.78
CA ASP A 36 2.50 -2.38 4.98
C ASP A 36 1.51 -2.68 3.85
N SER A 37 2.00 -2.73 2.61
CA SER A 37 1.17 -3.34 1.57
C SER A 37 1.02 -4.82 1.87
N PRO A 38 -0.19 -5.40 1.87
CA PRO A 38 -0.35 -6.83 1.89
C PRO A 38 0.39 -7.29 0.65
N LYS A 39 1.51 -7.97 0.87
CA LYS A 39 2.23 -8.69 -0.17
C LYS A 39 1.13 -9.44 -0.92
N ALA A 40 0.95 -9.14 -2.21
CA ALA A 40 0.00 -9.91 -3.02
C ALA A 40 0.27 -11.39 -2.73
N PRO A 41 -0.75 -12.22 -2.48
CA PRO A 41 -0.53 -13.61 -2.12
C PRO A 41 0.43 -14.19 -3.16
N SER A 42 1.60 -14.63 -2.70
CA SER A 42 2.54 -15.35 -3.55
C SER A 42 1.72 -16.51 -4.10
N LYS A 43 1.53 -16.57 -5.41
CA LYS A 43 0.92 -17.73 -6.07
C LYS A 43 1.89 -18.89 -5.85
N GLY A 44 1.73 -19.58 -4.73
CA GLY A 44 2.22 -20.94 -4.50
C GLY A 44 1.16 -21.91 -4.95
#